data_AF-A0A942C6M5-F1
#
_entry.id   AF-A0A942C6M5-F1
#
_cell.length_a   1.000
_cell.length_b   1.000
_cell.length_c   1.000
_cell.angle_alpha   90.00
_cell.angle_beta   90.00
_cell.angle_gamma   90.00
#
_symmetry.space_group_name_H-M   'P 1'
#
loop_
_entity.id
_entity.type
_entity.pdbx_description
1 polymer ?
#
loop_
_entity_poly.entity_id
_entity_poly.type
_entity_poly.pdbx_seq_one_letter_code
_entity_poly.pdbx_strand_id
1 'polypeptide(L)'
;MLIAEESCHLQYQLAGDLTLRGRLAMAINRRHDALSQTAGLNEEIFDALILLAAGSWRPEAIADGFAKVQTLKTEMHAGRKARLKKLGFSLEQADELSALHTRNFM
;
A
#
# COMPACT_ATOMS: atom_id res chain seq x y z
N MET A 1 -5.27 -17.20 -0.63
CA MET A 1 -6.56 -17.42 -1.30
C MET A 1 -7.66 -16.41 -0.91
N LEU A 2 -7.46 -15.57 0.13
CA LEU A 2 -8.45 -14.55 0.56
C LEU A 2 -8.44 -13.23 -0.24
N ILE A 3 -7.34 -12.88 -0.92
CA ILE A 3 -7.20 -11.57 -1.62
C ILE A 3 -7.96 -11.54 -2.98
N ALA A 4 -8.36 -12.69 -3.51
CA ALA A 4 -9.02 -12.77 -4.82
C ALA A 4 -10.50 -12.34 -4.79
N GLU A 5 -11.22 -12.61 -3.69
CA GLU A 5 -12.65 -12.31 -3.57
C GLU A 5 -12.92 -10.80 -3.45
N GLU A 6 -12.01 -10.05 -2.81
CA GLU A 6 -12.17 -8.60 -2.67
C GLU A 6 -12.09 -7.84 -4.00
N SER A 7 -11.35 -8.34 -4.99
CA SER A 7 -11.28 -7.65 -6.28
C SER A 7 -12.51 -7.92 -7.15
N CYS A 8 -13.15 -9.08 -7.00
CA CYS A 8 -14.27 -9.48 -7.85
C CYS A 8 -15.51 -8.60 -7.64
N HIS A 9 -15.88 -8.31 -6.38
CA HIS A 9 -17.03 -7.45 -6.09
C HIS A 9 -16.83 -6.02 -6.57
N LEU A 10 -15.61 -5.47 -6.43
CA LEU A 10 -15.29 -4.11 -6.87
C LEU A 10 -15.26 -4.01 -8.40
N GLN A 11 -14.73 -5.03 -9.08
CA GLN A 11 -14.75 -5.13 -10.54
C GLN A 11 -16.17 -5.19 -11.09
N TYR A 12 -17.04 -5.98 -10.46
CA TYR A 12 -18.46 -6.05 -10.84
C TYR A 12 -19.15 -4.69 -10.72
N GLN A 13 -18.92 -3.95 -9.63
CA GLN A 13 -19.49 -2.61 -9.45
C GLN A 13 -18.95 -1.60 -10.46
N LEU A 14 -17.66 -1.64 -10.78
CA LEU A 14 -17.03 -0.77 -11.80
C LEU A 14 -17.55 -1.05 -13.21
N ALA A 15 -18.00 -2.26 -13.51
CA ALA A 15 -18.64 -2.58 -14.78
C ALA A 15 -20.02 -1.92 -14.93
N GLY A 16 -20.72 -1.68 -13.81
CA GLY A 16 -22.03 -1.03 -13.79
C GLY A 16 -22.01 0.50 -13.68
N ASP A 17 -20.93 1.08 -13.14
CA ASP A 17 -20.80 2.54 -12.93
C ASP A 17 -19.37 3.02 -13.19
N LEU A 18 -19.18 3.76 -14.30
CA LEU A 18 -17.88 4.33 -14.68
C LEU A 18 -17.43 5.49 -13.78
N THR A 19 -18.36 6.16 -13.09
CA THR A 19 -18.04 7.29 -12.19
C THR A 19 -17.38 6.82 -10.88
N LEU A 20 -17.60 5.54 -10.52
CA LEU A 20 -17.04 4.93 -9.32
C LEU A 20 -15.51 4.97 -9.31
N ARG A 21 -14.85 4.88 -10.47
CA ARG A 21 -13.39 4.97 -10.57
C ARG A 21 -12.85 6.33 -10.10
N GLY A 22 -13.51 7.42 -10.51
CA GLY A 22 -13.16 8.77 -10.07
C GLY A 22 -13.37 8.95 -8.56
N ARG A 23 -14.47 8.40 -8.04
CA ARG A 23 -14.77 8.43 -6.59
C ARG A 23 -13.74 7.65 -5.77
N LEU A 24 -13.26 6.51 -6.26
CA LEU A 24 -12.19 5.74 -5.62
C LEU A 24 -10.88 6.53 -5.58
N ALA A 25 -10.48 7.16 -6.68
CA ALA A 25 -9.30 8.01 -6.71
C ALA A 25 -9.41 9.18 -5.72
N MET A 26 -10.56 9.86 -5.66
CA MET A 26 -10.80 10.93 -4.68
C MET A 26 -10.73 10.42 -3.24
N ALA A 27 -11.27 9.24 -2.95
CA ALA A 27 -11.21 8.65 -1.61
C ALA A 27 -9.77 8.35 -1.17
N ILE A 28 -8.92 7.84 -2.09
CA ILE A 28 -7.50 7.61 -1.83
C ILE A 28 -6.79 8.92 -1.47
N ASN A 29 -7.00 9.98 -2.26
CA ASN A 29 -6.42 11.30 -2.01
C ASN A 29 -6.86 11.88 -0.66
N ARG A 30 -8.17 11.90 -0.38
CA ARG A 30 -8.69 12.41 0.90
C ARG A 30 -8.12 11.67 2.11
N ARG A 31 -7.98 10.35 2.01
CA ARG A 31 -7.36 9.54 3.08
C ARG A 31 -5.89 9.92 3.27
N HIS A 32 -5.15 10.08 2.16
CA HIS A 32 -3.75 10.51 2.22
C HIS A 32 -3.64 11.86 2.94
N ASP A 33 -4.43 12.85 2.53
CA ASP A 33 -4.40 14.19 3.11
C ASP A 33 -4.71 14.16 4.61
N ALA A 34 -5.75 13.42 5.01
CA ALA A 34 -6.13 13.29 6.42
C ALA A 34 -5.03 12.65 7.28
N LEU A 35 -4.30 11.67 6.73
CA LEU A 35 -3.24 10.95 7.44
C LEU A 35 -1.87 11.65 7.37
N SER A 36 -1.68 12.58 6.43
CA SER A 36 -0.42 13.33 6.25
C SER A 36 0.01 14.03 7.54
N GLN A 37 -0.96 14.54 8.32
CA GLN A 37 -0.72 15.25 9.58
C GLN A 37 -0.36 14.33 10.76
N THR A 38 -0.57 13.02 10.61
CA THR A 38 -0.23 12.00 11.63
C THR A 38 1.11 11.30 11.36
N ALA A 39 1.84 11.75 10.34
CA ALA A 39 3.04 11.07 9.83
C ALA A 39 4.28 11.15 10.74
N GLY A 40 4.20 11.82 11.89
CA GLY A 40 5.30 11.90 12.86
C GLY A 40 5.62 10.58 13.60
N LEU A 41 4.73 9.58 13.56
CA LEU A 41 4.90 8.26 14.21
C LEU A 41 5.47 7.17 13.29
N ASN A 42 5.96 7.56 12.11
CA ASN A 42 6.23 6.66 11.01
C ASN A 42 7.58 5.94 11.14
N GLU A 43 8.58 6.64 11.66
CA GLU A 43 9.93 6.10 11.80
C GLU A 43 9.95 5.01 12.89
N GLU A 44 9.24 5.22 14.00
CA GLU A 44 9.16 4.27 15.10
C GLU A 44 8.39 2.99 14.71
N ILE A 45 7.31 3.12 13.93
CA ILE A 45 6.59 1.97 13.39
C ILE A 45 7.47 1.19 12.41
N PHE A 46 8.22 1.90 11.56
CA PHE A 46 9.14 1.29 10.62
C PHE A 46 10.27 0.53 11.34
N ASP A 47 10.86 1.13 12.37
CA ASP A 47 11.88 0.49 13.20
C ASP A 47 11.31 -0.72 13.94
N ALA A 48 10.08 -0.62 14.47
CA ALA A 48 9.40 -1.76 15.10
C ALA A 48 9.17 -2.93 14.12
N LEU A 49 8.83 -2.65 12.86
CA LEU A 49 8.70 -3.68 11.83
C LEU A 49 10.04 -4.34 11.49
N ILE A 50 11.13 -3.57 11.46
CA ILE A 50 12.49 -4.10 11.27
C ILE A 50 12.83 -5.07 12.41
N LEU A 51 12.61 -4.64 13.65
CA LEU A 51 12.89 -5.47 14.82
C LEU A 51 12.05 -6.75 14.83
N LEU A 52 10.77 -6.66 14.46
CA LEU A 52 9.89 -7.82 14.32
C LEU A 52 10.40 -8.79 13.24
N ALA A 53 10.82 -8.27 12.08
CA ALA A 53 11.33 -9.07 10.97
C ALA A 53 12.73 -9.66 11.23
N ALA A 54 13.52 -8.99 12.09
CA ALA A 54 14.84 -9.42 12.53
C ALA A 54 14.75 -10.63 13.47
N GLY A 55 13.78 -10.65 14.39
CA GLY A 55 13.57 -11.73 15.35
C GLY A 55 14.66 -11.86 16.43
N SER A 56 15.66 -10.98 16.43
CA SER A 56 16.66 -10.85 17.50
C SER A 56 17.29 -9.45 17.48
N TRP A 57 17.99 -9.09 18.55
CA TRP A 57 18.71 -7.81 18.70
C TRP A 57 20.14 -7.82 18.17
N ARG A 58 20.57 -8.91 17.52
CA ARG A 58 21.92 -9.01 16.95
C ARG A 58 22.05 -8.09 15.73
N PRO A 59 23.16 -7.33 15.56
CA PRO A 59 23.32 -6.40 14.45
C PRO A 59 23.05 -6.99 13.06
N GLU A 60 23.49 -8.22 12.82
CA GLU A 60 23.26 -8.96 11.56
C GLU A 60 21.77 -9.29 11.35
N ALA A 61 21.04 -9.65 12.40
CA ALA A 61 19.62 -9.93 12.31
C ALA A 61 18.81 -8.66 12.02
N ILE A 62 19.25 -7.52 12.57
CA ILE A 62 18.65 -6.21 12.29
C ILE A 62 18.87 -5.82 10.83
N ALA A 63 20.08 -6.04 10.29
CA ALA A 63 20.36 -5.81 8.87
C ALA A 63 19.47 -6.68 7.96
N ASP A 64 19.30 -7.96 8.30
CA ASP A 64 18.41 -8.88 7.58
C ASP A 64 16.93 -8.43 7.69
N GLY A 65 16.50 -8.00 8.88
CA GLY A 65 15.17 -7.45 9.12
C GLY A 65 14.89 -6.23 8.26
N PHE A 66 15.86 -5.31 8.17
CA PHE A 66 15.79 -4.14 7.29
C PHE A 66 15.61 -4.54 5.83
N ALA A 67 16.43 -5.47 5.32
CA ALA A 67 16.34 -5.94 3.95
C ALA A 67 14.95 -6.55 3.65
N LYS A 68 14.42 -7.39 4.55
CA LYS A 68 13.06 -7.96 4.42
C LYS A 68 11.98 -6.89 4.35
N VAL A 69 12.06 -5.86 5.19
CA VAL A 69 11.08 -4.77 5.20
C VAL A 69 11.15 -3.92 3.92
N GLN A 70 12.35 -3.68 3.35
CA GLN A 70 12.45 -3.02 2.05
C GLN A 70 11.85 -3.85 0.92
N THR A 71 12.08 -5.17 0.92
CA THR A 71 11.44 -6.08 -0.04
C THR A 71 9.93 -6.03 0.10
N LEU A 72 9.40 -6.12 1.32
CA LEU A 72 7.97 -6.04 1.60
C LEU A 72 7.36 -4.75 1.04
N LYS A 73 7.99 -3.58 1.28
CA LYS A 73 7.51 -2.30 0.73
C LYS A 73 7.40 -2.32 -0.79
N THR A 74 8.40 -2.88 -1.46
CA THR A 74 8.43 -3.01 -2.93
C THR A 74 7.29 -3.91 -3.42
N GLU A 75 7.10 -5.07 -2.79
CA GLU A 75 6.04 -6.02 -3.12
C GLU A 75 4.64 -5.45 -2.87
N MET A 76 4.44 -4.72 -1.77
CA MET A 76 3.17 -4.06 -1.44
C MET A 76 2.80 -3.03 -2.52
N HIS A 77 3.77 -2.19 -2.91
CA HIS A 77 3.58 -1.19 -3.95
C HIS A 77 3.25 -1.85 -5.30
N ALA A 78 4.00 -2.88 -5.69
CA ALA A 78 3.75 -3.64 -6.92
C ALA A 78 2.36 -4.31 -6.90
N GLY A 79 1.98 -4.94 -5.78
CA GLY A 79 0.68 -5.56 -5.59
C GLY A 79 -0.47 -4.55 -5.67
N ARG A 80 -0.31 -3.36 -5.10
CA ARG A 80 -1.29 -2.27 -5.18
C ARG A 80 -1.46 -1.76 -6.60
N LYS A 81 -0.36 -1.52 -7.33
CA LYS A 81 -0.39 -1.17 -8.76
C LYS A 81 -1.11 -2.24 -9.59
N ALA A 82 -0.81 -3.51 -9.36
CA ALA A 82 -1.45 -4.61 -10.07
C ALA A 82 -2.97 -4.65 -9.82
N ARG A 83 -3.42 -4.42 -8.58
CA ARG A 83 -4.85 -4.32 -8.26
C ARG A 83 -5.50 -3.12 -8.92
N LEU A 84 -4.90 -1.93 -8.87
CA LEU A 84 -5.43 -0.73 -9.53
C LEU A 84 -5.55 -0.91 -11.05
N LYS A 85 -4.54 -1.52 -11.70
CA LYS A 85 -4.65 -1.86 -13.13
C LYS A 85 -5.81 -2.81 -13.41
N LYS A 86 -6.04 -3.82 -12.58
CA LYS A 86 -7.19 -4.73 -12.68
C LYS A 86 -8.55 -4.05 -12.48
N LEU A 87 -8.58 -2.86 -11.87
CA LEU A 87 -9.77 -2.01 -11.71
C LEU A 87 -9.93 -0.99 -12.85
N GLY A 88 -9.04 -1.01 -13.85
CA GLY A 88 -9.11 -0.17 -15.05
C GLY A 88 -8.46 1.20 -14.92
N PHE A 89 -7.60 1.41 -13.93
CA PHE A 89 -6.73 2.60 -13.89
C PHE A 89 -5.60 2.48 -14.92
N SER A 90 -5.18 3.61 -15.50
CA SER A 90 -3.99 3.65 -16.36
C SER A 90 -2.74 3.29 -15.55
N LEU A 91 -1.63 2.95 -16.22
CA LEU A 91 -0.37 2.64 -15.53
C LEU A 91 0.13 3.84 -14.71
N GLU A 92 0.01 5.04 -15.27
CA GLU A 92 0.39 6.31 -14.64
C GLU A 92 -0.49 6.58 -13.40
N GLN A 93 -1.81 6.53 -13.54
CA GLN A 93 -2.74 6.70 -12.42
C GLN A 93 -2.52 5.65 -11.33
N ALA A 94 -2.27 4.40 -11.72
CA ALA A 94 -2.00 3.33 -10.76
C ALA A 94 -0.69 3.57 -10.00
N ASP A 95 0.32 4.15 -10.63
CA ASP A 95 1.59 4.50 -10.01
C ASP A 95 1.43 5.65 -9.01
N GLU A 96 0.83 6.75 -9.46
CA GLU A 96 0.53 7.93 -8.65
C GLU A 96 -0.30 7.56 -7.41
N LEU A 97 -1.43 6.87 -7.60
CA LEU A 97 -2.32 6.48 -6.51
C LEU A 97 -1.67 5.46 -5.57
N SER A 98 -0.77 4.61 -6.08
CA SER A 98 -0.03 3.66 -5.24
C SER A 98 1.05 4.36 -4.42
N ALA A 99 1.67 5.41 -4.95
CA ALA A 99 2.64 6.23 -4.23
C ALA A 99 2.02 7.07 -3.10
N LEU A 100 0.75 7.44 -3.22
CA LEU A 100 0.00 8.15 -2.16
C LEU A 100 -0.30 7.28 -0.94
N HIS A 101 -0.16 5.94 -1.04
CA HIS A 101 -0.18 5.12 0.16
C HIS A 101 1.10 5.37 0.94
N THR A 102 0.94 6.22 1.95
CA THR A 102 2.00 6.73 2.78
C THR A 102 2.70 5.59 3.51
N ARG A 103 3.99 5.82 3.74
CA ARG A 103 4.86 5.07 4.66
C ARG A 103 4.20 4.80 6.03
N ASN A 104 3.14 5.55 6.37
CA ASN A 104 2.31 5.44 7.58
C ASN A 104 1.76 4.03 7.84
N PHE A 105 1.46 3.22 6.82
CA PHE A 105 0.92 1.86 7.02
C PHE A 105 1.24 0.87 5.89
N MET A 106 2.14 1.25 4.98
CA MET A 106 2.35 0.67 3.64
C MET A 106 1.23 0.89 2.62
#